data_AF-A0A965BV61-F1
#
_entry.id   AF-A0A965BV61-F1
#
_cell.length_a   1.000
_cell.length_b   1.000
_cell.length_c   1.000
_cell.angle_alpha   90.00
_cell.angle_beta   90.00
_cell.angle_gamma   90.00
#
_symmetry.space_group_name_H-M   'P 1'
#
loop_
_entity.id
_entity.type
_entity.pdbx_description
1 polymer ?
#
loop_
_entity_poly.entity_id
_entity_poly.type
_entity_poly.pdbx_seq_one_letter_code
_entity_poly.pdbx_strand_id
1 'polypeptide(L)'
;PMIVALRGGVISVREGGQVTEQLFVAGGFAEVGPERVTILAEEATPLAALSKSDAQLRLSEAEAAMASAANDSTEKREAAMARLQSAQAMVAAATAA
;
A
#
# COMPACT_ATOMS: atom_id res chain seq x y z
N PRO A 1 -11.16 -20.73 3.52
CA PRO A 1 -9.80 -20.16 3.41
C PRO A 1 -9.64 -19.43 2.08
N MET A 2 -9.04 -18.24 2.08
CA MET A 2 -8.77 -17.48 0.85
C MET A 2 -7.41 -16.79 0.91
N ILE A 3 -6.80 -16.61 -0.26
CA ILE A 3 -5.62 -15.76 -0.43
C ILE A 3 -6.02 -14.67 -1.43
N VAL A 4 -5.79 -13.41 -1.06
CA VAL A 4 -6.13 -12.25 -1.89
C VAL A 4 -4.93 -11.32 -2.02
N ALA A 5 -4.73 -10.79 -3.23
CA ALA A 5 -3.75 -9.74 -3.47
C ALA A 5 -4.25 -8.41 -2.91
N LEU A 6 -3.36 -7.66 -2.27
CA LEU A 6 -3.60 -6.35 -1.69
C LEU A 6 -2.94 -5.27 -2.55
N ARG A 7 -3.68 -4.19 -2.78
CA ARG A 7 -3.12 -2.93 -3.30
C ARG A 7 -2.66 -2.06 -2.14
N GLY A 8 -1.87 -1.03 -2.44
CA GLY A 8 -1.48 -0.05 -1.44
C GLY A 8 -2.70 0.63 -0.79
N GLY A 9 -2.69 0.77 0.53
CA GLY A 9 -3.83 1.29 1.29
C GLY A 9 -3.71 1.12 2.79
N VAL A 10 -4.77 1.48 3.52
CA VAL A 10 -4.81 1.40 4.99
C VAL A 10 -5.55 0.14 5.44
N ILE A 11 -4.90 -0.65 6.29
CA ILE A 11 -5.50 -1.72 7.08
C ILE A 11 -5.94 -1.13 8.41
N SER A 12 -7.16 -1.45 8.83
CA SER A 12 -7.69 -1.09 10.16
C SER A 12 -8.07 -2.34 10.93
N VAL A 13 -7.41 -2.58 12.05
CA VAL A 13 -7.74 -3.66 12.98
C VAL A 13 -8.85 -3.15 13.90
N ARG A 14 -9.89 -3.97 14.09
CA ARG A 14 -11.04 -3.62 14.92
C ARG A 14 -11.31 -4.69 15.97
N GLU A 15 -11.45 -4.26 17.21
CA GLU A 15 -11.84 -5.10 18.35
C GLU A 15 -13.07 -4.47 19.01
N GLY A 16 -14.13 -5.26 19.23
CA GLY A 16 -15.38 -4.75 19.81
C GLY A 16 -16.03 -3.61 19.02
N GLY A 17 -15.77 -3.51 17.71
CA GLY A 17 -16.26 -2.43 16.84
C GLY A 17 -15.40 -1.17 16.82
N GLN A 18 -14.40 -1.06 17.70
CA GLN A 18 -13.49 0.08 17.77
C GLN A 18 -12.21 -0.21 16.99
N VAL A 19 -11.63 0.81 16.35
CA VAL A 19 -10.34 0.68 15.66
C VAL A 19 -9.23 0.70 16.70
N THR A 20 -8.43 -0.36 16.76
CA THR A 20 -7.32 -0.51 17.71
C THR A 20 -5.96 -0.23 17.06
N GLU A 21 -5.83 -0.48 15.76
CA GLU A 21 -4.60 -0.26 15.01
C GLU A 21 -4.90 0.14 13.56
N GLN A 22 -4.07 1.02 13.01
CA GLN A 22 -4.10 1.38 11.60
C GLN A 22 -2.71 1.36 11.00
N LEU A 23 -2.56 0.65 9.89
CA LEU A 23 -1.29 0.47 9.18
C LEU A 23 -1.51 0.84 7.73
N PHE A 24 -0.66 1.69 7.16
CA PHE A 24 -0.51 1.77 5.73
C PHE A 24 0.34 0.60 5.24
N VAL A 25 -0.10 -0.09 4.19
CA VAL A 25 0.67 -1.11 3.49
C VAL A 25 0.87 -0.70 2.04
N ALA A 26 2.05 -0.98 1.48
CA ALA A 26 2.35 -0.65 0.08
C ALA A 26 1.74 -1.64 -0.93
N GLY A 27 1.28 -2.80 -0.46
CA GLY A 27 0.79 -3.92 -1.25
C GLY A 27 1.14 -5.23 -0.56
N GLY A 28 0.76 -6.36 -1.16
CA GLY A 28 1.10 -7.69 -0.66
C GLY A 28 -0.04 -8.69 -0.79
N PHE A 29 -0.17 -9.59 0.17
CA PHE A 29 -1.21 -10.61 0.20
C PHE A 29 -1.86 -10.72 1.59
N ALA A 30 -3.16 -10.98 1.63
CA ALA A 30 -3.84 -11.43 2.84
C ALA A 30 -4.19 -12.91 2.72
N GLU A 31 -3.70 -13.69 3.67
CA GLU A 31 -4.10 -15.08 3.88
C GLU A 31 -5.15 -15.13 4.98
N VAL A 32 -6.38 -15.52 4.62
CA VAL A 32 -7.52 -15.56 5.54
C VAL A 32 -7.83 -17.02 5.89
N GLY A 33 -7.47 -17.37 7.12
CA GLY A 33 -7.82 -18.64 7.76
C GLY A 33 -9.09 -18.54 8.60
N PRO A 34 -9.54 -19.67 9.20
CA PRO A 34 -10.73 -19.70 10.05
C PRO A 34 -10.56 -18.94 11.37
N GLU A 35 -9.35 -18.88 11.92
CA GLU A 35 -9.06 -18.27 13.23
C GLU A 35 -8.18 -17.02 13.15
N ARG A 36 -7.48 -16.81 12.03
CA ARG A 36 -6.54 -15.69 11.85
C ARG A 36 -6.47 -15.21 10.42
N VAL A 37 -6.08 -13.95 10.27
CA VAL A 37 -5.66 -13.35 9.01
C VAL A 37 -4.20 -12.99 9.11
N THR A 38 -3.39 -13.44 8.15
CA THR A 38 -1.97 -13.08 8.04
C THR A 38 -1.80 -12.12 6.87
N ILE A 39 -1.21 -10.96 7.13
CA ILE A 39 -0.87 -9.98 6.08
C ILE A 39 0.61 -10.11 5.76
N LEU A 40 0.91 -10.48 4.52
CA LEU A 40 2.25 -10.53 3.95
C LEU A 40 2.44 -9.29 3.09
N ALA A 41 2.84 -8.18 3.72
CA ALA A 41 3.04 -6.89 3.06
C ALA A 41 4.51 -6.68 2.67
N GLU A 42 4.74 -5.97 1.57
CA GLU A 42 6.08 -5.51 1.18
C GLU A 42 6.63 -4.52 2.22
N GLU A 43 5.77 -3.61 2.68
CA GLU A 43 6.03 -2.66 3.76
C GLU A 43 4.75 -2.43 4.55
N ALA A 44 4.90 -2.18 5.85
CA ALA A 44 3.82 -1.77 6.75
C ALA A 44 4.31 -0.63 7.65
N THR A 45 3.57 0.48 7.66
CA THR A 45 3.89 1.67 8.46
C THR A 45 2.69 2.05 9.31
N PRO A 46 2.82 2.23 10.63
CA PRO A 46 1.74 2.76 11.46
C PRO A 46 1.23 4.07 10.88
N LEU A 47 -0.09 4.22 10.77
CA LEU A 47 -0.67 5.40 10.13
C LEU A 47 -0.27 6.70 10.85
N ALA A 48 -0.13 6.64 12.18
CA ALA A 48 0.34 7.75 13.01
C ALA A 48 1.82 8.14 12.77
N ALA A 49 2.61 7.27 12.14
CA ALA A 49 4.01 7.51 11.79
C ALA A 49 4.18 7.88 10.31
N LEU A 50 3.09 8.00 9.56
CA LEU A 50 3.13 8.24 8.12
C LEU A 50 3.49 9.72 7.83
N SER A 51 4.57 9.93 7.08
CA SER A 51 5.04 11.27 6.72
C SER A 51 4.47 11.72 5.38
N LYS A 52 3.81 12.88 5.37
CA LYS A 52 3.28 13.48 4.14
C LYS A 52 4.39 13.90 3.16
N SER A 53 5.53 14.39 3.66
CA SER A 53 6.66 14.75 2.80
C SER A 53 7.24 13.52 2.10
N ASP A 54 7.37 12.42 2.83
CA ASP A 54 7.98 11.20 2.30
C ASP A 54 7.03 10.51 1.32
N ALA A 55 5.72 10.54 1.60
CA ALA A 55 4.69 10.09 0.67
C ALA A 55 4.72 10.89 -0.64
N GLN A 56 4.88 12.22 -0.58
CA GLN A 56 4.97 13.08 -1.76
C GLN A 56 6.25 12.81 -2.56
N LEU A 57 7.38 12.57 -1.88
CA LEU A 57 8.63 12.18 -2.52
C LEU A 57 8.47 10.85 -3.26
N ARG A 58 7.89 9.84 -2.60
CA ARG A 58 7.58 8.53 -3.21
C ARG A 58 6.68 8.64 -4.42
N LEU A 59 5.68 9.54 -4.39
CA LEU A 59 4.81 9.78 -5.53
C LEU A 59 5.59 10.32 -6.73
N SER A 60 6.43 11.33 -6.52
CA SER A 60 7.30 11.89 -7.56
C SER A 60 8.23 10.84 -8.18
N GLU A 61 8.86 10.01 -7.35
CA GLU A 61 9.72 8.91 -7.82
C GLU A 61 8.95 7.87 -8.63
N ALA A 62 7.73 7.51 -8.19
CA ALA A 62 6.89 6.55 -8.89
C ALA A 62 6.34 7.09 -10.22
N GLU A 63 6.03 8.38 -10.29
CA GLU A 63 5.65 9.06 -11.54
C GLU A 63 6.82 9.04 -12.55
N ALA A 64 8.03 9.35 -12.10
CA ALA A 64 9.23 9.27 -12.94
C ALA A 64 9.51 7.84 -13.42
N ALA A 65 9.35 6.84 -12.54
CA ALA A 65 9.49 5.43 -12.90
C ALA A 65 8.46 4.99 -13.94
N MET A 66 7.21 5.44 -13.80
CA MET A 66 6.14 5.17 -14.78
C MET A 66 6.41 5.81 -16.14
N ALA A 67 6.89 7.06 -16.16
CA ALA A 67 7.27 7.73 -17.39
C ALA A 67 8.41 7.00 -18.12
N SER A 68 9.43 6.55 -17.36
CA SER A 68 10.54 5.75 -17.89
C SER A 68 10.09 4.40 -18.45
N ALA A 69 9.12 3.75 -17.79
CA ALA A 69 8.61 2.43 -18.18
C ALA A 69 7.67 2.45 -19.41
N ALA A 70 7.32 3.61 -19.97
CA ALA A 70 6.32 3.73 -21.04
C ALA A 70 6.63 2.82 -22.25
N ASN A 71 7.90 2.78 -22.66
CA ASN A 71 8.38 2.03 -23.81
C ASN A 71 9.05 0.69 -23.44
N ASP A 72 8.95 0.28 -22.18
CA ASP A 72 9.56 -0.95 -21.64
C ASP A 72 8.60 -2.15 -21.77
N SER A 73 9.01 -3.34 -21.27
CA SER A 73 8.14 -4.52 -21.27
C SER A 73 6.83 -4.31 -20.50
N THR A 74 5.79 -5.06 -20.86
CA THR A 74 4.49 -5.00 -20.16
C THR A 74 4.63 -5.22 -18.67
N GLU A 75 5.45 -6.19 -18.26
CA GLU A 75 5.71 -6.51 -16.85
C GLU A 75 6.31 -5.32 -16.10
N LYS A 76 7.28 -4.62 -16.71
CA LYS A 76 7.88 -3.42 -16.09
C LYS A 76 6.89 -2.28 -15.98
N ARG A 77 6.04 -2.07 -16.99
CA ARG A 77 5.00 -1.05 -16.98
C ARG A 77 3.95 -1.34 -15.91
N GLU A 78 3.54 -2.59 -15.76
CA GLU A 78 2.61 -3.02 -14.71
C GLU A 78 3.21 -2.84 -13.31
N ALA A 79 4.48 -3.21 -13.12
CA ALA A 79 5.17 -3.01 -11.85
C ALA A 79 5.32 -1.53 -11.49
N ALA A 80 5.66 -0.68 -12.46
CA ALA A 80 5.72 0.76 -12.26
C ALA A 80 4.32 1.33 -11.95
N MET A 81 3.25 0.80 -12.57
CA MET A 81 1.89 1.24 -12.34
C MET A 81 1.42 0.87 -10.93
N ALA A 82 1.74 -0.33 -10.47
CA ALA A 82 1.47 -0.76 -9.10
C ALA A 82 2.17 0.15 -8.07
N ARG A 83 3.43 0.51 -8.31
CA ARG A 83 4.18 1.47 -7.46
C ARG A 83 3.52 2.85 -7.44
N LEU A 84 3.11 3.36 -8.61
CA LEU A 84 2.42 4.64 -8.70
C LEU A 84 1.10 4.65 -7.92
N GLN A 85 0.27 3.62 -8.11
CA GLN A 85 -0.99 3.48 -7.38
C GLN A 85 -0.77 3.40 -5.86
N SER A 86 0.26 2.66 -5.44
CA SER A 86 0.62 2.56 -4.03
C SER A 86 1.07 3.90 -3.45
N ALA A 87 1.92 4.64 -4.15
CA ALA A 87 2.38 5.96 -3.71
C ALA A 87 1.22 6.98 -3.63
N GLN A 88 0.29 6.94 -4.58
CA GLN A 88 -0.94 7.75 -4.54
C GLN A 88 -1.79 7.41 -3.30
N ALA A 89 -1.96 6.12 -2.98
CA ALA A 89 -2.65 5.69 -1.79
C ALA A 89 -1.94 6.14 -0.50
N MET A 90 -0.61 6.14 -0.49
CA MET A 90 0.20 6.63 0.64
C MET A 90 -0.02 8.12 0.89
N VAL A 91 -0.05 8.94 -0.17
CA VAL A 91 -0.34 10.37 -0.07
C VAL A 91 -1.76 10.58 0.48
N ALA A 92 -2.75 9.87 -0.06
CA ALA A 92 -4.13 9.98 0.42
C ALA A 92 -4.25 9.61 1.91
N ALA A 93 -3.61 8.51 2.32
CA ALA A 93 -3.57 8.08 3.72
C ALA A 93 -2.88 9.12 4.63
N ALA A 94 -1.73 9.65 4.21
CA ALA A 94 -0.97 10.65 4.97
C ALA A 94 -1.70 12.01 5.10
N THR A 95 -2.62 12.31 4.19
CA THR A 95 -3.45 13.52 4.27
C THR A 95 -4.73 13.34 5.09
N ALA A 96 -5.19 12.10 5.25
CA ALA A 96 -6.42 11.78 5.99
C ALA A 96 -6.16 11.42 7.46
N ALA A 97 -4.91 11.10 7.80
CA ALA A 97 -4.41 10.91 9.17
C ALA A 97 -4.21 12.26 9.86
#